data_AF-A0A0L0FDW9-F1
#
_entry.id   AF-A0A0L0FDW9-F1
#
_cell.length_a   1.000
_cell.length_b   1.000
_cell.length_c   1.000
_cell.angle_alpha   90.00
_cell.angle_beta   90.00
_cell.angle_gamma   90.00
#
_symmetry.space_group_name_H-M   'P 1'
#
loop_
_entity.id
_entity.type
_entity.pdbx_description
1 polymer ?
#
loop_
_entity_poly.entity_id
_entity_poly.type
_entity_poly.pdbx_seq_one_letter_code
_entity_poly.pdbx_strand_id
1 'polypeptide(L)'
;MTVSSMIASLEAFEARRHLDQNTNKDVQAMLAHGGVALAMDYNIIVSTEDDKIFLTEQLITTFVNKVLKFELGVDGNYGPPTYFYDDAFGVDVKKVQLFDPRTNRIRSHGESVGTYKDKHIWIEDRYVDESGNLHWITKLGSKG
;
A
#
# COMPACT_ATOMS: atom_id res chain seq x y z
N MET A 1 0.58 14.80 -19.21
CA MET A 1 -0.62 14.38 -18.44
C MET A 1 -0.83 15.41 -17.35
N THR A 2 -2.06 15.84 -17.07
CA THR A 2 -2.31 16.85 -16.02
C THR A 2 -2.61 16.16 -14.69
N VAL A 3 -2.38 16.87 -13.58
CA VAL A 3 -2.75 16.40 -12.22
C VAL A 3 -4.22 15.98 -12.18
N SER A 4 -5.12 16.78 -12.78
CA SER A 4 -6.56 16.47 -12.86
C SER A 4 -6.86 15.14 -13.58
N SER A 5 -6.14 14.82 -14.67
CA SER A 5 -6.31 13.54 -15.37
C SER A 5 -5.74 12.34 -14.59
N MET A 6 -4.74 12.57 -13.73
CA MET A 6 -4.19 11.53 -12.85
C MET A 6 -5.14 11.22 -11.70
N ILE A 7 -5.78 12.24 -11.12
CA ILE A 7 -6.79 12.08 -10.06
C ILE A 7 -7.96 11.23 -10.57
N ALA A 8 -8.50 11.51 -11.76
CA ALA A 8 -9.59 10.74 -12.32
C ALA A 8 -9.26 9.24 -12.47
N SER A 9 -8.01 8.89 -12.78
CA SER A 9 -7.58 7.48 -12.79
C SER A 9 -7.46 6.88 -11.38
N LEU A 10 -7.08 7.69 -10.40
CA LEU A 10 -6.96 7.28 -9.00
C LEU A 10 -8.32 7.11 -8.30
N GLU A 11 -9.39 7.76 -8.77
CA GLU A 11 -10.76 7.60 -8.26
C GLU A 11 -11.21 6.12 -8.27
N ALA A 12 -10.72 5.31 -9.23
CA ALA A 12 -11.01 3.88 -9.25
C ALA A 12 -10.52 3.15 -7.97
N PHE A 13 -9.49 3.67 -7.32
CA PHE A 13 -8.97 3.12 -6.07
C PHE A 13 -9.76 3.58 -4.84
N GLU A 14 -10.57 4.64 -4.93
CA GLU A 14 -11.35 5.15 -3.80
C GLU A 14 -12.56 4.27 -3.48
N ALA A 15 -12.38 3.35 -2.54
CA ALA A 15 -13.48 2.64 -1.89
C ALA A 15 -12.98 1.94 -0.64
N ARG A 16 -13.91 1.75 0.31
CA ARG A 16 -13.74 0.76 1.37
C ARG A 16 -13.99 -0.63 0.78
N ARG A 17 -13.00 -1.51 0.91
CA ARG A 17 -13.03 -2.90 0.42
C ARG A 17 -12.71 -3.85 1.55
N HIS A 18 -13.26 -5.06 1.46
CA HIS A 18 -12.97 -6.15 2.39
C HIS A 18 -12.07 -7.18 1.72
N LEU A 19 -11.13 -7.76 2.48
CA LEU A 19 -10.31 -8.86 2.00
C LEU A 19 -11.16 -10.10 1.77
N ASP A 20 -11.31 -10.51 0.51
CA ASP A 20 -11.97 -11.77 0.18
C ASP A 20 -11.13 -12.97 0.63
N GLN A 21 -11.70 -13.78 1.52
CA GLN A 21 -11.04 -14.96 2.07
C GLN A 21 -10.94 -16.13 1.09
N ASN A 22 -11.73 -16.11 0.02
CA ASN A 22 -11.80 -17.22 -0.94
C ASN A 22 -10.78 -17.08 -2.08
N THR A 23 -10.31 -15.87 -2.33
CA THR A 23 -9.41 -15.54 -3.45
C THR A 23 -8.02 -15.10 -3.01
N ASN A 24 -7.79 -14.98 -1.69
CA ASN A 24 -6.45 -14.71 -1.19
C ASN A 24 -5.55 -15.95 -1.31
N LYS A 25 -4.29 -15.71 -1.64
CA LYS A 25 -3.26 -16.74 -1.74
C LYS A 25 -2.05 -16.31 -0.94
N ASP A 26 -1.53 -17.23 -0.12
CA ASP A 26 -0.33 -17.04 0.71
C ASP A 26 -0.40 -15.87 1.72
N VAL A 27 -1.57 -15.23 1.86
CA VAL A 27 -1.79 -14.16 2.85
C VAL A 27 -1.63 -14.70 4.26
N GLN A 28 -2.09 -15.92 4.55
CA GLN A 28 -1.84 -16.56 5.85
C GLN A 28 -0.34 -16.79 6.11
N ALA A 29 0.45 -17.15 5.10
CA ALA A 29 1.89 -17.32 5.27
C ALA A 29 2.59 -15.97 5.52
N MET A 30 2.20 -14.92 4.79
CA MET A 30 2.68 -13.56 5.03
C MET A 30 2.28 -13.05 6.42
N LEU A 31 1.03 -13.26 6.81
CA LEU A 31 0.51 -12.87 8.13
C LEU A 31 1.07 -13.74 9.26
N ALA A 32 1.49 -14.98 9.00
CA ALA A 32 2.20 -15.80 10.00
C ALA A 32 3.55 -15.17 10.40
N HIS A 33 4.18 -14.40 9.50
CA HIS A 33 5.35 -13.59 9.86
C HIS A 33 5.00 -12.37 10.72
N GLY A 34 3.74 -11.90 10.68
CA GLY A 34 3.28 -10.70 11.39
C GLY A 34 2.28 -10.93 12.53
N GLY A 35 1.80 -12.16 12.77
CA GLY A 35 0.89 -12.48 13.87
C GLY A 35 -0.51 -11.83 13.86
N VAL A 36 -1.03 -11.33 12.73
CA VAL A 36 -2.32 -10.56 12.69
C VAL A 36 -3.38 -11.10 11.70
N ALA A 37 -4.66 -10.77 11.98
CA ALA A 37 -5.97 -11.36 11.59
C ALA A 37 -6.32 -11.72 10.13
N LEU A 38 -7.24 -12.70 10.08
CA LEU A 38 -8.00 -13.26 8.95
C LEU A 38 -9.08 -12.33 8.33
N ALA A 39 -9.31 -11.13 8.86
CA ALA A 39 -10.32 -10.19 8.36
C ALA A 39 -9.73 -8.77 8.33
N MET A 40 -9.74 -8.15 7.15
CA MET A 40 -9.17 -6.82 6.91
C MET A 40 -10.13 -6.00 6.06
N ASP A 41 -10.49 -4.83 6.56
CA ASP A 41 -11.05 -3.76 5.76
C ASP A 41 -9.93 -2.82 5.35
N TYR A 42 -9.96 -2.42 4.08
CA TYR A 42 -8.98 -1.54 3.50
C TYR A 42 -9.67 -0.42 2.74
N ASN A 43 -9.32 0.82 3.04
CA ASN A 43 -9.85 1.99 2.38
C ASN A 43 -8.71 2.85 1.84
N ILE A 44 -8.85 3.30 0.60
CA ILE A 44 -7.96 4.28 -0.02
C ILE A 44 -8.75 5.58 -0.17
N ILE A 45 -8.14 6.68 0.25
CA ILE A 45 -8.64 8.04 0.03
C ILE A 45 -7.56 8.80 -0.73
N VAL A 46 -7.93 9.46 -1.81
CA VAL A 46 -7.05 10.28 -2.64
C VAL A 46 -7.33 11.74 -2.31
N SER A 47 -6.27 12.51 -2.11
CA SER A 47 -6.40 13.95 -1.90
C SER A 47 -5.32 14.73 -2.65
N THR A 48 -5.55 16.02 -2.83
CA THR A 48 -4.55 16.93 -3.40
C THR A 48 -4.31 18.12 -2.50
N GLU A 49 -3.04 18.43 -2.27
CA GLU A 49 -2.59 19.58 -1.48
C GLU A 49 -1.40 20.20 -2.22
N ASP A 50 -1.44 21.49 -2.53
CA ASP A 50 -0.35 22.25 -3.18
C ASP A 50 0.26 21.54 -4.42
N ASP A 51 -0.61 21.14 -5.37
CA ASP A 51 -0.26 20.42 -6.62
C ASP A 51 0.35 19.02 -6.43
N LYS A 52 0.37 18.51 -5.20
CA LYS A 52 0.81 17.15 -4.88
C LYS A 52 -0.41 16.24 -4.70
N ILE A 53 -0.21 14.97 -5.02
CA ILE A 53 -1.21 13.92 -4.84
C ILE A 53 -0.84 13.12 -3.60
N PHE A 54 -1.81 12.90 -2.72
CA PHE A 54 -1.66 12.07 -1.54
C PHE A 54 -2.60 10.87 -1.61
N LEU A 55 -2.12 9.76 -1.08
CA LEU A 55 -2.89 8.54 -0.88
C LEU A 55 -2.92 8.23 0.61
N THR A 56 -4.12 8.22 1.18
CA THR A 56 -4.33 7.79 2.56
C THR A 56 -4.84 6.35 2.57
N GLU A 57 -4.05 5.46 3.14
CA GLU A 57 -4.41 4.06 3.40
C GLU A 57 -4.99 3.95 4.79
N GLN A 58 -6.22 3.44 4.90
CA GLN A 58 -6.81 3.04 6.17
C GLN A 58 -6.90 1.52 6.19
N LEU A 59 -6.11 0.89 7.05
CA LEU A 59 -6.15 -0.54 7.30
C LEU A 59 -6.87 -0.74 8.62
N ILE A 60 -7.99 -1.45 8.58
CA ILE A 60 -8.80 -1.77 9.76
C ILE A 60 -8.81 -3.28 9.86
N THR A 61 -8.21 -3.80 10.93
CA THR A 61 -8.19 -5.24 11.22
C THR A 61 -8.75 -5.48 12.60
N THR A 62 -8.92 -6.76 12.98
CA THR A 62 -9.36 -7.10 14.33
C THR A 62 -8.38 -6.67 15.44
N PHE A 63 -7.09 -6.48 15.12
CA PHE A 63 -6.05 -6.20 16.12
C PHE A 63 -5.39 -4.84 15.96
N VAL A 64 -5.24 -4.36 14.72
CA VAL A 64 -4.52 -3.14 14.39
C VAL A 64 -5.36 -2.29 13.45
N ASN A 65 -5.56 -1.04 13.83
CA ASN A 65 -6.14 -0.01 12.98
C ASN A 65 -5.06 1.02 12.66
N LYS A 66 -4.91 1.34 11.39
CA LYS A 66 -3.85 2.21 10.92
C LYS A 66 -4.34 3.16 9.84
N VAL A 67 -3.91 4.41 9.93
CA VAL A 67 -4.12 5.42 8.91
C VAL A 67 -2.76 5.95 8.50
N LEU A 68 -2.37 5.75 7.26
CA LEU A 68 -1.09 6.18 6.70
C LEU A 68 -1.35 7.09 5.51
N LYS A 69 -0.74 8.27 5.48
CA LYS A 69 -0.81 9.21 4.37
C LYS A 69 0.53 9.25 3.65
N PHE A 70 0.53 8.95 2.37
CA PHE A 70 1.69 8.95 1.50
C PHE A 70 1.58 10.05 0.46
N GLU A 71 2.64 10.80 0.22
CA GLU A 71 2.75 11.62 -0.99
C GLU A 71 3.11 10.67 -2.15
N LEU A 72 2.26 10.64 -3.18
CA LEU A 72 2.48 9.80 -4.35
C LEU A 72 3.48 10.46 -5.28
N GLY A 73 4.47 9.66 -5.69
CA GLY A 73 5.29 10.00 -6.84
C GLY A 73 4.52 9.86 -8.15
N VAL A 74 4.95 10.62 -9.15
CA VAL A 74 4.38 10.64 -10.51
C VAL A 74 5.50 10.59 -11.55
N ASP A 75 5.12 10.37 -12.82
CA ASP A 75 6.04 10.35 -13.96
C ASP A 75 7.21 9.37 -13.84
N GLY A 76 6.95 8.22 -13.19
CA GLY A 76 7.92 7.15 -13.02
C GLY A 76 8.89 7.34 -11.85
N ASN A 77 8.74 8.40 -11.07
CA ASN A 77 9.53 8.63 -9.85
C ASN A 77 8.69 8.32 -8.61
N TYR A 78 9.29 7.67 -7.62
CA TYR A 78 8.67 7.49 -6.32
C TYR A 78 8.56 8.82 -5.56
N GLY A 79 7.49 8.95 -4.78
CA GLY A 79 7.30 10.07 -3.86
C GLY A 79 8.29 10.01 -2.69
N PRO A 80 8.28 11.01 -1.80
CA PRO A 80 9.13 11.02 -0.63
C PRO A 80 8.82 9.83 0.30
N PRO A 81 9.82 9.36 1.08
CA PRO A 81 9.62 8.28 2.03
C PRO A 81 8.70 8.73 3.16
N THR A 82 7.75 7.86 3.51
CA THR A 82 6.94 7.95 4.72
C THR A 82 7.44 6.90 5.71
N TYR A 83 7.64 7.31 6.97
CA TYR A 83 8.13 6.45 8.04
C TYR A 83 6.99 6.10 8.99
N PHE A 84 6.88 4.83 9.37
CA PHE A 84 5.90 4.36 10.34
C PHE A 84 6.36 3.07 11.00
N TYR A 85 5.83 2.76 12.17
CA TYR A 85 6.03 1.47 12.83
C TYR A 85 5.04 0.46 12.27
N ASP A 86 5.44 -0.64 11.65
CA ASP A 86 4.57 -1.72 11.18
C ASP A 86 4.24 -2.68 12.32
N ASP A 87 3.01 -2.61 12.81
CA ASP A 87 2.53 -3.39 13.96
C ASP A 87 2.43 -4.89 13.69
N ALA A 88 2.26 -5.29 12.42
CA ALA A 88 2.23 -6.71 12.09
C ALA A 88 3.65 -7.27 12.22
N PHE A 89 4.65 -6.63 11.61
CA PHE A 89 6.01 -7.15 11.66
C PHE A 89 6.80 -6.72 12.90
N GLY A 90 6.27 -5.79 13.70
CA GLY A 90 6.92 -5.26 14.89
C GLY A 90 8.17 -4.43 14.61
N VAL A 91 8.23 -3.76 13.44
CA VAL A 91 9.44 -3.06 12.96
C VAL A 91 9.14 -1.65 12.46
N ASP A 92 10.11 -0.74 12.59
CA ASP A 92 10.05 0.54 11.87
C ASP A 92 10.25 0.32 10.38
N VAL A 93 9.45 1.01 9.55
CA VAL A 93 9.44 0.89 8.09
C VAL A 93 9.59 2.28 7.48
N LYS A 94 10.36 2.35 6.38
CA LYS A 94 10.26 3.45 5.41
C LYS A 94 9.54 2.91 4.17
N LYS A 95 8.55 3.63 3.66
CA LYS A 95 7.81 3.26 2.45
C LYS A 95 7.72 4.42 1.48
N VAL A 96 7.93 4.14 0.21
CA VAL A 96 7.73 5.08 -0.91
C VAL A 96 6.67 4.55 -1.86
N GLN A 97 5.93 5.44 -2.52
CA GLN A 97 4.88 5.07 -3.46
C GLN A 97 4.93 5.88 -4.76
N LEU A 98 4.49 5.24 -5.84
CA LEU A 98 4.38 5.81 -7.19
C LEU A 98 3.03 5.39 -7.77
N PHE A 99 2.34 6.32 -8.41
CA PHE A 99 1.26 5.98 -9.33
C PHE A 99 1.77 6.02 -10.78
N ASP A 100 1.62 4.90 -11.49
CA ASP A 100 1.91 4.78 -12.91
C ASP A 100 0.61 4.85 -13.72
N PRO A 101 0.27 6.01 -14.31
CA PRO A 101 -0.98 6.18 -15.03
C PRO A 101 -1.02 5.43 -16.37
N ARG A 102 0.13 4.94 -16.88
CA ARG A 102 0.16 4.15 -18.13
C ARG A 102 -0.34 2.74 -17.92
N THR A 103 -0.09 2.20 -16.73
CA THR A 103 -0.52 0.85 -16.34
C THR A 103 -1.67 0.86 -15.35
N ASN A 104 -2.10 2.05 -14.91
CA ASN A 104 -3.08 2.28 -13.86
C ASN A 104 -2.75 1.50 -12.57
N ARG A 105 -1.50 1.59 -12.12
CA ARG A 105 -1.00 0.85 -10.96
C ARG A 105 -0.39 1.75 -9.91
N ILE A 106 -0.62 1.41 -8.65
CA ILE A 106 0.15 1.94 -7.53
C ILE A 106 1.24 0.93 -7.20
N ARG A 107 2.49 1.38 -7.21
CA ARG A 107 3.65 0.59 -6.80
C ARG A 107 4.19 1.15 -5.50
N SER A 108 4.52 0.25 -4.58
CA SER A 108 5.16 0.63 -3.32
C SER A 108 6.45 -0.14 -3.12
N HIS A 109 7.40 0.51 -2.46
CA HIS A 109 8.56 -0.17 -1.91
C HIS A 109 8.70 0.22 -0.44
N GLY A 110 8.61 -0.78 0.44
CA GLY A 110 8.87 -0.66 1.86
C GLY A 110 10.14 -1.41 2.25
N GLU A 111 10.88 -0.91 3.22
CA GLU A 111 11.94 -1.65 3.89
C GLU A 111 11.93 -1.37 5.39
N SER A 112 12.30 -2.37 6.18
CA SER A 112 12.52 -2.19 7.60
C SER A 112 13.76 -1.32 7.84
N VAL A 113 13.71 -0.47 8.86
CA VAL A 113 14.78 0.46 9.25
C VAL A 113 15.18 0.24 10.72
N GLY A 114 16.14 1.03 11.21
CA GLY A 114 16.60 0.96 12.60
C GLY A 114 17.23 -0.40 12.93
N THR A 115 16.84 -1.00 14.06
CA THR A 115 17.36 -2.28 14.56
C THR A 115 17.18 -3.44 13.59
N TYR A 116 16.13 -3.38 12.75
CA TYR A 116 15.80 -4.44 11.80
C TYR A 116 16.12 -4.04 10.36
N LYS A 117 17.03 -3.08 10.15
CA LYS A 117 17.36 -2.57 8.82
C LYS A 117 17.60 -3.68 7.80
N ASP A 118 16.96 -3.56 6.63
CA ASP A 118 17.08 -4.47 5.46
C ASP A 118 16.59 -5.92 5.68
N LYS A 119 16.08 -6.26 6.87
CA LYS A 119 15.58 -7.62 7.16
C LYS A 119 14.26 -7.94 6.44
N HIS A 120 13.41 -6.94 6.26
CA HIS A 120 12.14 -7.08 5.57
C HIS A 120 12.06 -6.04 4.45
N ILE A 121 11.80 -6.54 3.24
CA ILE A 121 11.63 -5.71 2.04
C ILE A 121 10.27 -6.07 1.46
N TRP A 122 9.39 -5.08 1.32
CA TRP A 122 8.06 -5.23 0.73
C TRP A 122 8.04 -4.55 -0.62
N ILE A 123 7.79 -5.33 -1.67
CA ILE A 123 7.51 -4.80 -3.01
C ILE A 123 6.03 -5.04 -3.28
N GLU A 124 5.28 -3.96 -3.44
CA GLU A 124 3.83 -4.02 -3.64
C GLU A 124 3.46 -3.51 -5.03
N ASP A 125 2.50 -4.17 -5.65
CA ASP A 125 1.82 -3.74 -6.88
C ASP A 125 0.32 -3.83 -6.66
N ARG A 126 -0.40 -2.74 -6.96
CA ARG A 126 -1.84 -2.66 -6.77
C ARG A 126 -2.52 -2.13 -8.02
N TYR A 127 -3.63 -2.76 -8.39
CA TYR A 127 -4.45 -2.34 -9.52
C TYR A 127 -5.91 -2.70 -9.26
N VAL A 128 -6.82 -1.97 -9.91
CA VAL A 128 -8.25 -2.25 -9.89
C VAL A 128 -8.63 -2.89 -11.22
N ASP A 129 -9.33 -4.02 -11.18
CA ASP A 129 -9.81 -4.71 -12.39
C ASP A 129 -11.11 -4.08 -12.92
N GLU A 130 -11.56 -4.54 -14.10
CA GLU A 130 -12.78 -4.05 -14.75
C GLU A 130 -14.06 -4.28 -13.92
N SER A 131 -14.02 -5.20 -12.94
CA SER A 131 -15.12 -5.47 -12.01
C SER A 131 -15.07 -4.59 -10.75
N GLY A 132 -14.08 -3.70 -10.64
CA GLY A 132 -13.90 -2.81 -9.49
C GLY A 132 -13.17 -3.45 -8.31
N ASN A 133 -12.67 -4.68 -8.45
CA ASN A 133 -11.93 -5.36 -7.39
C ASN A 133 -10.50 -4.82 -7.32
N LEU A 134 -10.04 -4.53 -6.10
CA LEU A 134 -8.65 -4.18 -5.87
C LEU A 134 -7.82 -5.46 -5.71
N HIS A 135 -6.84 -5.61 -6.59
CA HIS A 135 -5.79 -6.60 -6.47
C HIS A 135 -4.60 -5.98 -5.75
N TRP A 136 -4.20 -6.54 -4.61
CA TRP A 136 -3.01 -6.13 -3.86
C TRP A 136 -2.02 -7.29 -3.82
N ILE A 137 -0.94 -7.16 -4.57
CA ILE A 137 0.12 -8.16 -4.65
C ILE A 137 1.30 -7.65 -3.83
N THR A 138 1.75 -8.44 -2.87
CA THR A 138 2.92 -8.15 -2.04
C THR A 138 3.96 -9.25 -2.21
N LYS A 139 5.20 -8.86 -2.47
CA LYS A 139 6.36 -9.76 -2.41
C LYS A 139 7.19 -9.37 -1.21
N LEU A 140 7.34 -10.32 -0.28
CA LEU A 140 8.23 -10.18 0.87
C LEU A 140 9.60 -10.74 0.50
N GLY A 141 10.62 -9.91 0.56
CA GLY A 141 12.03 -10.29 0.51
C GLY A 141 12.67 -10.15 1.89
N SER A 142 13.77 -10.88 2.08
CA SER A 142 14.68 -10.71 3.22
C SER A 142 16.12 -10.75 2.72
N LYS A 143 16.98 -9.87 3.23
CA LYS A 143 18.42 -10.08 3.15
C LYS A 143 18.84 -10.91 4.38
N GLY A 144 19.36 -12.12 4.12
CA GLY A 144 19.99 -12.96 5.14
C GLY A 144 21.34 -12.41 5.56
#